data_AF-A0A954EB60-F1
#
_entry.id   AF-A0A954EB60-F1
#
_cell.length_a   1.000
_cell.length_b   1.000
_cell.length_c   1.000
_cell.angle_alpha   90.00
_cell.angle_beta   90.00
_cell.angle_gamma   90.00
#
_symmetry.space_group_name_H-M   'P 1'
#
loop_
_entity.id
_entity.type
_entity.pdbx_description
1 polymer ?
#
loop_
_entity_poly.entity_id
_entity_poly.type
_entity_poly.pdbx_seq_one_letter_code
_entity_poly.pdbx_strand_id
1 'polypeptide(L)'
;MQLDNYQLQVRFYRNGNNAARSSPLPFADLPFLPLNHWLRLRYNGRYVQWTSGNWWYEQSCYNIGYFESFTEDVFLKTTPASQFVETAQLR
;
A
#
# COMPACT_ATOMS: atom_id res chain seq x y z
N MET A 1 -24.31 17.36 5.92
CA MET A 1 -23.04 16.70 5.57
C MET A 1 -23.42 15.48 4.76
N GLN A 2 -23.26 15.53 3.44
CA GLN A 2 -23.79 14.51 2.53
C GLN A 2 -22.68 13.48 2.28
N LEU A 3 -22.82 12.30 2.87
CA LEU A 3 -21.90 11.15 2.77
C LEU A 3 -22.23 10.35 1.50
N ASP A 4 -22.28 10.99 0.33
CA ASP A 4 -22.82 10.33 -0.87
C ASP A 4 -21.86 9.31 -1.50
N ASN A 5 -20.61 9.22 -1.04
CA ASN A 5 -19.65 8.28 -1.61
C ASN A 5 -19.09 7.40 -0.50
N TYR A 6 -19.70 6.23 -0.30
CA TYR A 6 -19.22 5.12 0.52
C TYR A 6 -17.89 4.55 -0.02
N GLN A 7 -16.87 5.38 -0.09
CA GLN A 7 -15.59 5.09 -0.72
C GLN A 7 -14.45 5.66 0.13
N LEU A 8 -13.44 4.82 0.37
CA LEU A 8 -12.20 5.19 1.02
C LEU A 8 -11.15 5.52 -0.05
N GLN A 9 -10.57 6.73 0.00
CA GLN A 9 -9.37 7.05 -0.78
C GLN A 9 -8.13 6.63 0.01
N VAL A 10 -7.33 5.73 -0.55
CA VAL A 10 -6.06 5.30 0.05
C VAL A 10 -4.92 5.99 -0.69
N ARG A 11 -3.94 6.52 0.06
CA ARG A 11 -2.73 7.14 -0.51
C ARG A 11 -1.50 6.44 0.02
N PHE A 12 -0.60 6.06 -0.87
CA PHE A 12 0.71 5.55 -0.49
C PHE A 12 1.72 6.70 -0.48
N TYR A 13 2.23 7.06 0.71
CA TYR A 13 3.20 8.14 0.88
C TYR A 13 4.63 7.61 0.96
N ARG A 14 5.54 8.16 0.15
CA ARG A 14 6.96 7.81 0.14
C ARG A 14 7.73 8.81 1.01
N ASN A 15 8.14 8.39 2.21
CA ASN A 15 9.03 9.21 3.04
C ASN A 15 10.47 9.16 2.46
N GLY A 16 11.16 10.31 2.43
CA GLY A 16 12.50 10.50 1.85
C GLY A 16 13.63 9.71 2.52
N ASN A 17 13.34 8.97 3.59
CA ASN A 17 14.27 8.07 4.28
C ASN A 17 14.40 6.69 3.62
N ASN A 18 13.54 6.35 2.65
CA ASN A 18 13.68 5.13 1.83
C ASN A 18 14.47 5.45 0.56
N ALA A 19 15.28 4.51 0.08
CA ALA A 19 16.04 4.66 -1.16
C ALA A 19 15.17 4.72 -2.45
N ALA A 20 13.84 4.73 -2.29
CA ALA A 20 12.86 5.16 -3.30
C ALA A 20 12.80 6.70 -3.50
N ARG A 21 13.72 7.47 -2.89
CA ARG A 21 13.91 8.93 -3.03
C ARG A 21 13.77 9.44 -4.47
N SER A 22 14.14 8.65 -5.47
CA SER A 22 14.13 9.04 -6.88
C SER A 22 12.78 8.85 -7.60
N SER A 23 11.73 8.38 -6.91
CA SER A 23 10.40 8.31 -7.54
C SER A 23 9.87 9.73 -7.78
N PRO A 24 9.54 10.12 -9.02
CA PRO A 24 9.09 11.48 -9.35
C PRO A 24 7.73 11.83 -8.75
N LEU A 25 7.03 10.86 -8.16
CA LEU A 25 5.75 11.03 -7.51
C LEU A 25 5.93 10.76 -6.00
N PRO A 26 5.73 11.74 -5.11
CA PRO A 26 5.85 11.52 -3.66
C PRO A 26 4.71 10.65 -3.10
N PHE A 27 3.62 10.52 -3.86
CA PHE A 27 2.48 9.66 -3.57
C PHE A 27 2.08 8.85 -4.79
N ALA A 28 1.49 7.68 -4.57
CA ALA A 28 0.64 7.04 -5.57
C ALA A 28 -0.79 7.10 -5.04
N ASP A 29 -1.67 7.73 -5.81
CA ASP A 29 -3.11 7.62 -5.58
C ASP A 29 -3.50 6.18 -5.88
N LEU A 30 -3.98 5.48 -4.86
CA LEU A 30 -4.52 4.14 -5.03
C LEU A 30 -5.97 4.22 -5.50
N PRO A 31 -6.49 3.16 -6.13
CA PRO A 31 -7.90 3.10 -6.50
C PRO A 31 -8.81 3.37 -5.29
N PHE A 32 -9.95 4.02 -5.53
CA PHE A 32 -10.99 4.15 -4.52
C PHE A 32 -11.44 2.76 -4.06
N LEU A 33 -11.60 2.61 -2.75
CA LEU A 33 -12.04 1.37 -2.14
C LEU A 33 -13.52 1.48 -1.74
N PRO A 34 -14.44 0.76 -2.42
CA PRO A 34 -15.85 0.76 -2.05
C PRO A 34 -16.08 0.10 -0.68
N LEU A 35 -17.23 0.38 -0.08
CA LEU A 35 -17.69 -0.32 1.11
C LEU A 35 -17.84 -1.83 0.87
N ASN A 36 -17.51 -2.61 1.90
CA ASN A 36 -17.46 -4.07 1.89
C ASN A 36 -16.43 -4.68 0.92
N HIS A 37 -15.39 -3.92 0.58
CA HIS A 37 -14.29 -4.37 -0.26
C HIS A 37 -12.95 -4.18 0.44
N TRP A 38 -11.94 -4.83 -0.10
CA TRP A 38 -10.56 -4.62 0.30
C TRP A 38 -9.61 -4.62 -0.90
N LEU A 39 -8.44 -4.03 -0.71
CA LEU A 39 -7.38 -3.99 -1.70
C LEU A 39 -6.06 -4.48 -1.12
N ARG A 40 -5.16 -4.88 -2.02
CA ARG A 40 -3.81 -5.31 -1.67
C ARG A 40 -2.78 -4.36 -2.23
N LEU A 41 -1.94 -3.82 -1.35
CA LEU A 41 -0.77 -3.02 -1.68
C LEU A 41 0.48 -3.87 -1.50
N ARG A 42 1.23 -4.11 -2.58
CA ARG A 42 2.54 -4.76 -2.54
C ARG A 42 3.61 -3.73 -2.90
N TYR A 43 4.55 -3.54 -2.01
CA TYR A 43 5.65 -2.60 -2.19
C TYR A 43 6.98 -3.28 -1.90
N ASN A 44 8.02 -2.98 -2.68
CA ASN A 44 9.39 -3.38 -2.37
C ASN A 44 10.25 -2.13 -2.18
N GLY A 45 10.70 -1.91 -0.94
CA GLY A 45 11.56 -0.81 -0.57
C GLY A 45 13.02 -1.22 -0.46
N ARG A 46 13.93 -0.29 -0.76
CA ARG A 46 15.33 -0.41 -0.39
C ARG A 46 15.60 0.38 0.88
N TYR A 47 16.10 -0.32 1.88
CA TYR A 47 16.39 0.19 3.21
C TYR A 47 17.90 0.24 3.41
N VAL A 48 18.36 1.20 4.21
CA VAL A 48 19.75 1.30 4.64
C VAL A 48 19.79 1.43 6.15
N GLN A 49 20.55 0.56 6.80
CA GLN A 49 20.84 0.72 8.21
C GLN A 49 21.83 1.86 8.37
N TRP A 50 21.38 2.93 9.03
CA TRP A 50 22.12 4.19 9.18
C TRP A 50 23.52 4.00 9.77
N THR A 51 23.68 3.07 10.72
CA THR A 51 24.94 2.89 11.46
C THR A 51 25.97 2.03 10.72
N SER A 52 25.54 1.02 9.96
CA SER A 52 26.43 0.05 9.30
C SER A 52 26.60 0.31 7.81
N GLY A 53 25.70 1.09 7.19
CA GLY A 53 25.63 1.22 5.73
C GLY A 53 25.12 -0.04 5.03
N ASN A 54 24.75 -1.08 5.78
CA ASN A 54 24.13 -2.27 5.21
C ASN A 54 22.81 -1.90 4.56
N TRP A 55 22.55 -2.44 3.38
CA TRP A 55 21.29 -2.23 2.67
C TRP A 55 20.65 -3.56 2.35
N TRP A 56 19.32 -3.58 2.36
CA TRP A 56 18.50 -4.72 1.97
C TRP A 56 17.25 -4.25 1.24
N TYR A 57 16.64 -5.18 0.54
CA TYR A 57 15.29 -5.02 0.01
C TYR A 57 14.31 -5.65 0.99
N GLU A 58 13.21 -4.97 1.24
CA GLU A 58 12.10 -5.52 2.01
C GLU A 58 10.82 -5.39 1.20
N GLN A 59 10.16 -6.53 1.01
CA GLN A 59 8.85 -6.60 0.40
C GLN A 59 7.77 -6.52 1.49
N SER A 60 6.99 -5.44 1.48
CA SER A 60 5.84 -5.27 2.35
C SER A 60 4.55 -5.58 1.58
N CYS A 61 3.61 -6.24 2.25
CA CYS A 61 2.27 -6.51 1.73
C CYS A 61 1.23 -6.02 2.74
N TYR A 62 0.42 -5.04 2.34
CA TYR A 62 -0.66 -4.49 3.16
C TYR A 62 -2.01 -4.88 2.55
N ASN A 63 -2.88 -5.45 3.38
CA ASN A 63 -4.28 -5.68 3.03
C ASN A 63 -5.11 -4.57 3.71
N ILE A 64 -5.85 -3.79 2.92
CA ILE A 64 -6.58 -2.61 3.39
C ILE A 64 -8.06 -2.83 3.09
N GLY A 65 -8.87 -2.88 4.13
CA GLY A 65 -10.30 -3.18 4.03
C GLY A 65 -11.19 -2.04 4.50
N TYR A 66 -12.30 -1.81 3.81
CA TYR A 66 -13.36 -0.91 4.23
C TYR A 66 -14.68 -1.69 4.28
N PHE A 67 -15.16 -1.98 5.49
CA PHE A 67 -16.31 -2.87 5.72
C PHE A 67 -17.27 -2.24 6.72
N GLU A 68 -18.57 -2.47 6.55
CA GLU A 68 -19.58 -2.12 7.56
C GLU A 68 -19.46 -3.03 8.78
N SER A 69 -19.17 -4.32 8.55
CA SER A 69 -18.88 -5.32 9.56
C SER A 69 -17.63 -6.12 9.17
N PHE A 70 -16.68 -6.22 10.09
CA PHE A 70 -15.42 -6.91 9.82
C PHE A 70 -15.54 -8.40 10.17
N THR A 71 -15.04 -9.25 9.27
CA THR A 71 -14.85 -10.69 9.52
C THR A 71 -13.35 -10.98 9.49
N GLU A 72 -12.83 -11.69 10.51
CA GLU A 72 -11.38 -11.90 10.71
C GLU A 72 -10.67 -12.54 9.51
N ASP A 73 -11.37 -13.35 8.72
CA ASP A 73 -10.78 -14.14 7.64
C ASP A 73 -10.92 -13.53 6.24
N VAL A 74 -11.46 -12.32 6.11
CA VAL A 74 -11.81 -11.76 4.80
C VAL A 74 -10.62 -11.69 3.84
N PHE A 75 -9.43 -11.34 4.34
CA PHE A 75 -8.20 -11.24 3.56
C PHE A 75 -7.58 -12.58 3.15
N LEU A 76 -7.98 -13.67 3.82
CA LEU A 76 -7.50 -15.02 3.57
C LEU A 76 -8.43 -15.80 2.63
N LYS A 77 -9.73 -15.53 2.69
CA LYS A 77 -10.77 -16.31 1.99
C LYS A 77 -11.28 -15.66 0.71
N THR A 78 -11.01 -14.39 0.48
CA THR A 78 -11.53 -13.66 -0.69
C THR A 78 -10.41 -13.12 -1.57
N THR A 79 -10.75 -12.68 -2.77
CA THR A 79 -9.81 -12.00 -3.69
C THR A 79 -9.94 -10.49 -3.47
N PRO A 80 -8.83 -9.72 -3.46
CA PRO A 80 -8.91 -8.28 -3.33
C PRO A 80 -9.66 -7.67 -4.53
N ALA A 81 -10.45 -6.64 -4.28
CA ALA A 81 -11.14 -5.87 -5.31
C ALA A 81 -10.15 -5.16 -6.25
N SER A 82 -9.01 -4.73 -5.71
CA SER A 82 -7.93 -4.15 -6.48
C SER A 82 -6.57 -4.51 -5.89
N GLN A 83 -5.55 -4.54 -6.75
CA GLN A 83 -4.17 -4.76 -6.34
C GLN A 83 -3.28 -3.69 -6.93
N PHE A 84 -2.47 -3.08 -6.07
CA PHE A 84 -1.42 -2.14 -6.47
C PHE A 84 -0.06 -2.75 -6.18
N VAL A 85 0.85 -2.68 -7.16
CA VAL A 85 2.19 -3.25 -7.05
C VAL A 85 3.21 -2.18 -7.42
N GLU A 86 4.13 -1.92 -6.51
CA GLU A 86 5.28 -1.07 -6.75
C GLU A 86 6.55 -1.80 -6.31
N THR A 87 7.28 -2.33 -7.28
CA THR A 87 8.54 -3.03 -7.03
C THR A 87 9.71 -2.14 -7.40
N ALA A 88 10.68 -1.98 -6.49
CA ALA A 88 11.99 -1.47 -6.86
C ALA A 88 12.58 -2.36 -7.98
N GLN A 89 12.91 -1.75 -9.12
CA GLN A 89 13.62 -2.44 -10.19
C GLN A 89 15.11 -2.52 -9.83
N LEU A 90 15.67 -3.73 -9.87
CA LEU A 90 17.11 -3.91 -9.89
C LEU A 90 17.61 -3.35 -11.24
N ARG A 91 18.45 -2.32 -11.19
CA ARG A 91 19.20 -1.84 -12.34
C ARG A 91 20.66 -2.23 -12.17
#